data_AF-A0A1I8BLB0-F1
#
_entry.id   AF-A0A1I8BLB0-F1
#
_cell.length_a   1.000
_cell.length_b   1.000
_cell.length_c   1.000
_cell.angle_alpha   90.00
_cell.angle_beta   90.00
_cell.angle_gamma   90.00
#
_symmetry.space_group_name_H-M   'P 1'
#
loop_
_entity.id
_entity.type
_entity.pdbx_description
1 polymer ?
#
loop_
_entity_poly.entity_id
_entity_poly.type
_entity_poly.pdbx_seq_one_letter_code
_entity_poly.pdbx_strand_id
1 'polypeptide(L)'
;MKTILPSDIWIADLLFLRQNRSLIYTENGLSSILFPMLISLVLSASSLFTIIKQRKELQQIFGKAYFNDLISFILLFFIIVCIDFIAKIGIFIELLYVNFSIRIAAEDEDFTLKIEAFFAKLFELSHWLLQLSPLFHSLFCLFGVSFYRSQLYSILQKLFFCKQHCFCHNSKLDYSSETLRSILAEQTKKRQMNRNNK
;
A
#
# COMPACT_ATOMS: atom_id res chain seq x y z
N MET A 1 -31.58 -16.51 -8.67
CA MET A 1 -30.41 -16.85 -7.81
C MET A 1 -29.16 -16.62 -8.65
N LYS A 2 -28.38 -15.55 -8.37
CA LYS A 2 -27.14 -15.24 -9.10
C LYS A 2 -26.04 -16.19 -8.64
N THR A 3 -25.53 -17.01 -9.55
CA THR A 3 -24.32 -17.80 -9.37
C THR A 3 -23.14 -16.84 -9.28
N ILE A 4 -22.63 -16.65 -8.06
CA ILE A 4 -21.39 -15.92 -7.81
C ILE A 4 -20.26 -16.71 -8.49
N LEU A 5 -19.56 -16.08 -9.43
CA LEU A 5 -18.48 -16.74 -10.16
C LEU A 5 -17.36 -17.15 -9.18
N PRO A 6 -16.71 -18.31 -9.41
CA PRO A 6 -15.65 -18.81 -8.53
C PRO A 6 -14.44 -17.87 -8.45
N SER A 7 -14.23 -16.95 -9.40
CA SER A 7 -13.11 -16.00 -9.44
C SER A 7 -13.04 -15.06 -8.23
N ASP A 8 -14.18 -14.68 -7.67
CA ASP A 8 -14.24 -13.68 -6.59
C ASP A 8 -13.95 -14.33 -5.22
N ILE A 9 -14.18 -15.64 -5.13
CA ILE A 9 -13.85 -16.45 -3.95
C ILE A 9 -12.34 -16.59 -3.82
N TRP A 10 -11.58 -16.71 -4.92
CA TRP A 10 -10.12 -16.82 -4.87
C TRP A 10 -9.45 -15.57 -4.34
N ILE A 11 -9.95 -14.38 -4.69
CA ILE A 11 -9.36 -13.11 -4.22
C ILE A 11 -9.67 -12.92 -2.73
N ALA A 12 -10.88 -13.29 -2.29
CA ALA A 12 -11.21 -13.30 -0.87
C ALA A 12 -10.41 -14.36 -0.10
N ASP A 13 -10.22 -15.57 -0.63
CA ASP A 13 -9.38 -16.60 0.01
C ASP A 13 -7.88 -16.24 0.00
N LEU A 14 -7.39 -15.50 -1.00
CA LEU A 14 -6.03 -14.95 -1.02
C LEU A 14 -5.84 -13.85 0.05
N LEU A 15 -6.88 -13.04 0.27
CA LEU A 15 -6.85 -11.94 1.25
C LEU A 15 -7.20 -12.39 2.68
N PHE A 16 -7.94 -13.50 2.84
CA PHE A 16 -8.46 -13.98 4.12
C PHE A 16 -7.92 -15.35 4.55
N LEU A 17 -6.96 -15.93 3.80
CA LEU A 17 -6.12 -17.10 4.09
C LEU A 17 -6.53 -17.84 5.38
N ARG A 18 -7.66 -18.53 5.30
CA ARG A 18 -8.28 -19.22 6.43
C ARG A 18 -7.39 -20.41 6.76
N GLN A 19 -6.57 -20.23 7.80
CA GLN A 19 -5.56 -21.13 8.39
C GLN A 19 -6.00 -22.57 8.71
N ASN A 20 -7.23 -23.00 8.39
CA ASN A 20 -7.83 -24.26 8.85
C ASN A 20 -8.00 -25.35 7.78
N ARG A 21 -7.53 -25.15 6.55
CA ARG A 21 -7.34 -26.30 5.65
C ARG A 21 -5.91 -26.76 5.76
N SER A 22 -5.73 -27.77 6.60
CA SER A 22 -4.67 -28.76 6.53
C SER A 22 -4.15 -28.86 5.09
N LEU A 23 -2.96 -28.32 4.86
CA LEU A 23 -1.84 -29.02 4.24
C LEU A 23 -2.21 -30.19 3.30
N ILE A 24 -3.08 -29.95 2.30
CA ILE A 24 -3.09 -30.75 1.08
C ILE A 24 -2.02 -30.10 0.20
N TYR A 25 -0.76 -30.34 0.59
CA TYR A 25 0.41 -29.99 -0.21
C TYR A 25 0.44 -30.95 -1.39
N THR A 26 -0.29 -30.59 -2.45
CA THR A 26 0.05 -31.07 -3.79
C THR A 26 1.31 -30.34 -4.25
N GLU A 27 2.07 -30.95 -5.16
CA GLU A 27 3.31 -30.43 -5.75
C GLU A 27 3.20 -28.99 -6.31
N ASN A 28 1.97 -28.49 -6.52
CA ASN A 28 1.65 -27.15 -7.00
C ASN A 28 1.28 -26.13 -5.89
N GLY A 29 1.12 -26.55 -4.63
CA GLY A 29 0.70 -25.67 -3.53
C GLY A 29 1.78 -24.67 -3.12
N LEU A 30 3.05 -25.07 -3.19
CA LEU A 30 4.19 -24.24 -2.81
C LEU A 30 4.39 -23.05 -3.76
N SER A 31 4.29 -23.28 -5.07
CA SER A 31 4.37 -22.21 -6.06
C SER A 31 3.19 -21.23 -5.93
N SER A 32 2.00 -21.75 -5.60
CA SER A 32 0.79 -20.94 -5.43
C SER A 32 0.86 -19.96 -4.24
N ILE A 33 1.69 -20.22 -3.23
CA ILE A 33 1.82 -19.38 -2.03
C ILE A 33 3.02 -18.43 -2.13
N LEU A 34 4.16 -18.90 -2.67
CA LEU A 34 5.39 -18.09 -2.77
C LEU A 34 5.27 -16.98 -3.82
N PHE A 35 4.64 -17.28 -4.96
CA PHE A 35 4.51 -16.33 -6.07
C PHE A 35 3.69 -15.07 -5.72
N PRO A 36 2.47 -15.17 -5.15
CA PRO A 36 1.72 -13.97 -4.76
C PRO A 36 2.44 -13.17 -3.68
N MET A 37 3.17 -13.83 -2.77
CA MET A 37 3.96 -13.14 -1.73
C MET A 37 5.12 -12.32 -2.30
N LEU A 38 5.89 -12.90 -3.22
CA LEU A 38 6.97 -12.19 -3.91
C LEU A 38 6.41 -11.00 -4.70
N ILE A 39 5.27 -11.18 -5.37
CA ILE A 39 4.58 -10.08 -6.04
C ILE A 39 4.17 -9.00 -5.04
N SER A 40 3.56 -9.35 -3.90
CA SER A 40 3.17 -8.39 -2.86
C SER A 40 4.37 -7.63 -2.29
N LEU A 41 5.51 -8.29 -2.11
CA LEU A 41 6.74 -7.66 -1.65
C LEU A 41 7.31 -6.68 -2.69
N VAL A 42 7.35 -7.08 -3.97
CA VAL A 42 7.83 -6.22 -5.06
C VAL A 42 6.91 -5.02 -5.27
N LEU A 43 5.60 -5.22 -5.22
CA LEU A 43 4.61 -4.14 -5.34
C LEU A 43 4.72 -3.15 -4.17
N SER A 44 4.84 -3.64 -2.94
CA SER A 44 5.00 -2.75 -1.77
C SER A 44 6.34 -2.00 -1.80
N ALA A 45 7.45 -2.65 -2.15
CA ALA A 45 8.74 -2.00 -2.31
C ALA A 45 8.75 -0.93 -3.42
N SER A 46 8.13 -1.24 -4.57
CA SER A 46 8.02 -0.28 -5.68
C SER A 46 7.17 0.94 -5.30
N SER A 47 6.08 0.72 -4.54
CA SER A 47 5.24 1.82 -4.04
C SER A 47 5.97 2.73 -3.05
N LEU A 48 6.84 2.18 -2.19
CA LEU A 48 7.69 2.99 -1.31
C LEU A 48 8.70 3.80 -2.13
N PHE A 49 9.31 3.18 -3.13
CA PHE A 49 10.31 3.84 -3.96
C PHE A 49 9.71 5.00 -4.76
N THR A 50 8.51 4.83 -5.33
CA THR A 50 7.83 5.91 -6.07
C THR A 50 7.49 7.08 -5.15
N ILE A 51 7.03 6.82 -3.93
CA ILE A 51 6.67 7.86 -2.96
C ILE A 51 7.89 8.61 -2.44
N ILE A 52 8.99 7.90 -2.18
CA ILE A 52 10.25 8.52 -1.78
C ILE A 52 10.76 9.42 -2.92
N LYS A 53 10.70 8.94 -4.16
CA LYS A 53 11.13 9.70 -5.35
C LYS A 53 10.27 10.93 -5.61
N GLN A 54 8.95 10.82 -5.48
CA GLN A 54 7.98 11.89 -5.77
C GLN A 54 7.60 12.72 -4.53
N ARG A 55 8.35 12.58 -3.42
CA ARG A 55 8.04 13.22 -2.14
C ARG A 55 7.75 14.71 -2.25
N LYS A 56 8.58 15.46 -2.99
CA LYS A 56 8.44 16.92 -3.10
C LYS A 56 7.18 17.35 -3.84
N GLU A 57 6.85 16.66 -4.93
CA GLU A 57 5.66 16.95 -5.76
C GLU A 57 4.38 16.55 -5.01
N LEU A 58 4.37 15.38 -4.38
CA LEU A 58 3.24 14.90 -3.59
C LEU A 58 2.98 15.76 -2.34
N GLN A 59 4.01 16.26 -1.69
CA GLN A 59 3.87 17.19 -0.56
C GLN A 59 3.22 18.52 -0.96
N GLN A 60 3.47 19.01 -2.18
CA GLN A 60 2.84 20.22 -2.70
C GLN A 60 1.36 20.00 -3.04
N ILE A 61 1.00 18.83 -3.54
CA ILE A 61 -0.37 18.51 -3.97
C ILE A 61 -1.30 18.21 -2.78
N PHE A 62 -0.83 17.41 -1.82
CA PHE A 62 -1.68 16.90 -0.74
C PHE A 62 -1.53 17.65 0.59
N GLY A 63 -0.50 18.48 0.72
CA GLY A 63 -0.15 19.14 1.96
C GLY A 63 0.65 18.24 2.91
N LYS A 64 1.42 18.87 3.80
CA LYS A 64 2.45 18.22 4.63
C LYS A 64 1.90 17.20 5.64
N ALA A 65 0.76 17.49 6.26
CA ALA A 65 0.15 16.62 7.27
C ALA A 65 -0.36 15.31 6.65
N TYR A 66 -1.13 15.41 5.56
CA TYR A 66 -1.68 14.26 4.85
C TYR A 66 -0.60 13.34 4.28
N PHE A 67 0.46 13.93 3.72
CA PHE A 67 1.56 13.18 3.15
C PHE A 67 2.32 12.36 4.21
N ASN A 68 2.45 12.88 5.43
CA ASN A 68 3.07 12.13 6.52
C ASN A 68 2.21 10.93 6.94
N ASP A 69 0.88 11.09 7.06
CA ASP A 69 -0.03 9.99 7.40
C ASP A 69 -0.03 8.88 6.34
N LEU A 70 0.01 9.27 5.05
CA LEU A 70 0.13 8.33 3.93
C LEU A 70 1.45 7.53 3.99
N ILE A 71 2.58 8.19 4.25
CA ILE A 71 3.87 7.51 4.41
C ILE A 71 3.82 6.55 5.58
N SER A 72 3.29 6.98 6.73
CA SER A 72 3.19 6.13 7.91
C SER A 72 2.36 4.88 7.65
N PHE A 73 1.23 5.02 6.93
CA PHE A 73 0.40 3.87 6.55
C PHE A 73 1.13 2.90 5.62
N ILE A 74 1.85 3.41 4.61
CA ILE A 74 2.55 2.57 3.63
C ILE A 74 3.77 1.89 4.25
N LEU A 75 4.49 2.57 5.13
CA LEU A 75 5.57 1.97 5.92
C LEU A 75 5.04 0.86 6.82
N LEU A 76 3.91 1.07 7.50
CA LEU A 76 3.26 0.05 8.32
C LEU A 76 2.89 -1.17 7.47
N PHE A 77 2.26 -0.95 6.31
CA PHE A 77 1.92 -2.02 5.38
C PHE A 77 3.16 -2.82 4.95
N PHE A 78 4.23 -2.13 4.56
CA PHE A 78 5.48 -2.76 4.15
C PHE A 78 6.10 -3.60 5.28
N ILE A 79 6.13 -3.08 6.51
CA ILE A 79 6.65 -3.83 7.67
C ILE A 79 5.84 -5.12 7.88
N ILE A 80 4.51 -5.05 7.80
CA ILE A 80 3.64 -6.22 7.97
C ILE A 80 3.90 -7.26 6.86
N VAL A 81 4.03 -6.81 5.61
CA VAL A 81 4.36 -7.70 4.48
C VAL A 81 5.73 -8.35 4.69
N CYS A 82 6.74 -7.62 5.16
CA CYS A 82 8.06 -8.18 5.47
C CYS A 82 8.01 -9.22 6.60
N ILE A 83 7.27 -8.94 7.67
CA ILE A 83 7.12 -9.89 8.79
C ILE A 83 6.44 -11.17 8.31
N ASP A 84 5.34 -11.06 7.54
CA ASP A 84 4.61 -12.20 7.01
C ASP A 84 5.47 -13.02 6.03
N PHE A 85 6.28 -12.35 5.22
CA PHE A 85 7.25 -12.98 4.33
C PHE A 85 8.33 -13.78 5.09
N ILE A 86 8.92 -13.20 6.14
CA ILE A 86 9.92 -13.88 6.98
C ILE A 86 9.31 -15.11 7.67
N ALA A 87 8.11 -14.95 8.24
CA ALA A 87 7.42 -16.05 8.92
C ALA A 87 7.20 -17.23 7.96
N LYS A 88 6.67 -16.95 6.76
CA LYS A 88 6.36 -17.98 5.76
C LYS A 88 7.60 -18.59 5.11
N ILE A 89 8.69 -17.84 4.93
CA ILE A 89 9.97 -18.40 4.50
C ILE A 89 10.53 -19.36 5.53
N GLY A 90 10.52 -19.01 6.83
CA GLY A 90 11.05 -19.92 7.84
C GLY A 90 10.27 -21.24 7.90
N ILE A 91 8.93 -21.19 7.82
CA ILE A 91 8.09 -22.40 7.73
C ILE A 91 8.38 -23.17 6.45
N PHE A 92 8.61 -22.48 5.32
CA PHE A 92 8.99 -23.15 4.08
C PHE A 92 10.32 -23.90 4.20
N ILE A 93 11.34 -23.27 4.80
CA ILE A 93 12.64 -23.91 5.04
C ILE A 93 12.49 -25.09 6.00
N GLU A 94 11.67 -24.97 7.03
CA GLU A 94 11.38 -26.05 7.97
C GLU A 94 10.72 -27.25 7.27
N LEU A 95 9.73 -26.99 6.40
CA LEU A 95 9.09 -28.04 5.60
C LEU A 95 10.08 -28.70 4.65
N LEU A 96 11.02 -27.94 4.08
CA LEU A 96 12.10 -28.51 3.27
C LEU A 96 13.02 -29.41 4.12
N TYR A 97 13.38 -28.96 5.31
CA TYR A 97 14.25 -29.68 6.22
C TYR A 97 13.61 -31.00 6.69
N VAL A 98 12.34 -30.96 7.11
CA VAL A 98 11.60 -32.13 7.62
C VAL A 98 11.21 -33.11 6.52
N ASN A 99 10.68 -32.64 5.38
CA ASN A 99 10.14 -33.53 4.35
C ASN A 99 11.22 -34.09 3.40
N PHE A 100 12.26 -33.31 3.10
CA PHE A 100 13.30 -33.72 2.15
C PHE A 100 14.60 -34.12 2.83
N SER A 101 14.66 -34.12 4.17
CA SER A 101 15.87 -34.44 4.95
C SER A 101 17.10 -33.65 4.48
N ILE A 102 16.89 -32.42 4.02
CA ILE A 102 17.98 -31.57 3.54
C ILE A 102 18.79 -31.13 4.75
N ARG A 103 19.89 -31.85 5.02
CA ARG A 103 20.88 -31.46 6.02
C ARG A 103 22.00 -30.69 5.34
N ILE A 104 22.24 -29.47 5.81
CA ILE A 104 23.41 -28.71 5.42
C ILE A 104 24.56 -29.26 6.26
N ALA A 105 25.30 -30.22 5.69
CA ALA A 105 26.53 -30.73 6.29
C ALA A 105 27.70 -29.84 5.85
N ALA A 106 28.38 -29.24 6.81
CA ALA A 106 29.70 -28.65 6.57
C ALA A 106 30.78 -29.63 7.02
N GLU A 107 31.99 -29.48 6.50
CA GLU A 107 33.15 -30.29 6.93
C GLU A 107 33.51 -30.07 8.41
N ASP A 108 33.10 -28.94 8.99
CA ASP A 108 33.32 -28.60 10.40
C ASP A 108 32.08 -28.95 11.25
N GLU A 109 32.25 -29.84 12.23
CA GLU A 109 31.20 -30.28 13.16
C GLU A 109 30.69 -29.10 14.01
N ASP A 110 31.56 -28.18 14.43
CA ASP A 110 31.18 -27.01 15.24
C ASP A 110 30.31 -26.04 14.43
N PHE A 111 30.61 -25.90 13.13
CA PHE A 111 29.84 -25.06 12.23
C PHE A 111 28.47 -25.67 11.93
N THR A 112 28.42 -26.99 11.76
CA THR A 112 27.17 -27.73 11.56
C THR A 112 26.23 -27.55 12.77
N LEU A 113 26.74 -27.70 14.00
CA LEU A 113 25.97 -27.47 15.22
C LEU A 113 25.45 -26.02 15.35
N LYS A 114 26.26 -25.02 14.96
CA LYS A 114 25.85 -23.61 14.96
C LYS A 114 24.73 -23.34 13.96
N ILE A 115 24.78 -23.95 12.78
CA ILE A 115 23.75 -23.83 11.76
C ILE A 115 22.44 -24.45 12.23
N GLU A 116 22.49 -25.66 12.80
CA GLU A 116 21.30 -26.32 13.33
C GLU A 116 20.64 -25.52 14.45
N ALA A 117 21.44 -24.99 15.37
CA ALA A 117 20.95 -24.10 16.44
C ALA A 117 20.33 -22.80 15.89
N PHE A 118 20.90 -22.25 14.80
CA PHE A 118 20.33 -21.08 14.12
C PHE A 118 18.97 -21.41 13.47
N PHE A 119 18.87 -22.52 12.75
CA PHE A 119 17.61 -22.94 12.13
C PHE A 119 16.52 -23.25 13.18
N ALA A 120 16.87 -23.92 14.28
CA ALA A 120 15.92 -24.16 15.36
C ALA A 120 15.31 -22.86 15.90
N LYS A 121 16.14 -21.84 16.14
CA LYS A 121 15.66 -20.51 16.55
C LYS A 121 14.85 -19.81 15.48
N LEU A 122 15.23 -19.95 14.21
CA LEU A 122 14.49 -19.38 13.08
C LEU A 122 13.10 -20.00 12.97
N PHE A 123 12.98 -21.32 13.12
CA PHE A 123 11.70 -22.02 13.06
C PHE A 123 10.79 -21.63 14.22
N GLU A 124 11.34 -21.55 15.44
CA GLU A 124 10.60 -21.07 16.60
C GLU A 124 10.09 -19.63 16.37
N LEU A 125 10.96 -18.73 15.91
CA LEU A 125 10.58 -17.35 15.59
C LEU A 125 9.47 -17.30 14.52
N SER A 126 9.58 -18.09 13.46
CA SER A 126 8.59 -18.11 12.38
C SER A 126 7.22 -18.60 12.85
N HIS A 127 7.17 -19.59 13.73
CA HIS A 127 5.92 -20.02 14.35
C HIS A 127 5.28 -18.93 15.21
N TRP A 128 6.08 -18.28 16.06
CA TRP A 128 5.62 -17.14 16.86
C TRP A 128 5.07 -16.01 15.99
N LEU A 129 5.78 -15.65 14.92
CA LEU A 129 5.33 -14.62 13.98
C LEU A 129 4.03 -15.02 13.27
N LEU A 130 3.88 -16.29 12.87
CA LEU A 130 2.66 -16.78 12.24
C LEU A 130 1.46 -16.70 13.19
N GLN A 131 1.65 -17.06 14.47
CA GLN A 131 0.62 -16.95 15.50
C GLN A 131 0.22 -15.50 15.78
N LEU A 132 1.15 -14.56 15.64
CA LEU A 132 0.89 -13.12 15.76
C LEU A 132 0.30 -12.50 14.49
N SER A 133 0.29 -13.21 13.35
CA SER A 133 -0.22 -12.71 12.07
C SER A 133 -1.64 -12.13 12.14
N PRO A 134 -2.62 -12.76 12.83
CA PRO A 134 -3.96 -12.19 12.99
C PRO A 134 -3.97 -10.83 13.70
N LEU A 135 -3.09 -10.65 14.69
CA LEU A 135 -2.94 -9.36 15.38
C LEU A 135 -2.41 -8.30 14.42
N PHE A 136 -1.38 -8.60 13.63
CA PHE A 136 -0.84 -7.65 12.64
C PHE A 136 -1.89 -7.27 11.59
N HIS A 137 -2.67 -8.23 11.10
CA HIS A 137 -3.76 -7.96 10.17
C HIS A 137 -4.87 -7.10 10.79
N SER A 138 -5.27 -7.37 12.03
CA SER A 138 -6.26 -6.54 12.72
C SER A 138 -5.79 -5.10 12.91
N LEU A 139 -4.52 -4.89 13.28
CA LEU A 139 -3.91 -3.57 13.38
C LEU A 139 -3.90 -2.87 12.02
N PHE A 140 -3.50 -3.58 10.95
CA PHE A 140 -3.54 -3.05 9.60
C PHE A 140 -4.95 -2.58 9.19
N CYS A 141 -5.98 -3.40 9.44
CA CYS A 141 -7.36 -3.03 9.16
C CYS A 141 -7.80 -1.80 9.95
N LEU A 142 -7.47 -1.72 11.25
CA LEU A 142 -7.79 -0.56 12.09
C LEU A 142 -7.13 0.73 11.58
N PHE A 143 -5.84 0.66 11.24
CA PHE A 143 -5.12 1.79 10.66
C PHE A 143 -5.69 2.17 9.28
N GLY A 144 -6.01 1.19 8.45
CA GLY A 144 -6.62 1.41 7.14
C GLY A 144 -7.98 2.09 7.23
N VAL A 145 -8.85 1.65 8.14
CA VAL A 145 -10.15 2.28 8.40
C VAL A 145 -9.98 3.71 8.93
N SER A 146 -9.04 3.92 9.85
CA SER A 146 -8.72 5.26 10.37
C SER A 146 -8.27 6.21 9.26
N PHE A 147 -7.35 5.75 8.42
CA PHE A 147 -6.84 6.50 7.27
C PHE A 147 -7.94 6.82 6.25
N TYR A 148 -8.77 5.82 5.92
CA TYR A 148 -9.89 5.99 5.00
C TYR A 148 -10.96 6.93 5.55
N ARG A 149 -11.26 6.87 6.85
CA ARG A 149 -12.19 7.79 7.52
C ARG A 149 -11.69 9.23 7.47
N SER A 150 -10.38 9.45 7.67
CA SER A 150 -9.77 10.78 7.54
C SER A 150 -9.92 11.34 6.12
N GLN A 151 -9.69 10.50 5.10
CA GLN A 151 -9.91 10.87 3.70
C GLN A 151 -11.37 11.21 3.41
N LEU A 152 -12.30 10.34 3.81
CA LEU A 152 -13.73 10.57 3.62
C LEU A 152 -14.18 11.87 4.25
N TYR A 153 -13.72 12.18 5.47
CA TYR A 153 -14.08 13.41 6.14
C TYR A 153 -13.58 14.65 5.38
N SER A 154 -12.35 14.63 4.87
CA SER A 154 -11.79 15.72 4.05
C SER A 154 -12.56 15.92 2.74
N ILE A 155 -12.92 14.83 2.05
CA ILE A 155 -13.71 14.88 0.81
C ILE A 155 -15.14 15.37 1.09
N LEU A 156 -15.78 14.86 2.14
CA LEU A 156 -17.12 15.28 2.54
C LEU A 156 -17.12 16.75 2.92
N GLN A 157 -16.15 17.23 3.70
CA GLN A 157 -16.03 18.66 4.00
C GLN A 157 -15.92 19.49 2.71
N LYS A 158 -15.05 19.11 1.77
CA LYS A 158 -14.94 19.81 0.48
C LYS A 158 -16.26 19.80 -0.30
N LEU A 159 -16.99 18.69 -0.31
CA LEU A 159 -18.29 18.59 -0.97
C LEU A 159 -19.36 19.45 -0.28
N PHE A 160 -19.44 19.42 1.05
CA PHE A 160 -20.38 20.23 1.82
C PHE A 160 -20.08 21.72 1.70
N PHE A 161 -18.81 22.13 1.82
CA PHE A 161 -18.39 23.53 1.61
C PHE A 161 -18.63 23.98 0.17
N CYS A 162 -18.32 23.16 -0.84
CA CYS A 162 -18.60 23.48 -2.24
C CYS A 162 -20.11 23.64 -2.48
N LYS A 163 -20.93 22.75 -1.91
CA LYS A 163 -22.38 22.84 -2.03
C LYS A 163 -22.93 24.09 -1.32
N GLN A 164 -22.38 24.46 -0.17
CA GLN A 164 -22.78 25.65 0.58
C GLN A 164 -22.33 26.96 -0.10
N HIS A 165 -21.14 26.97 -0.72
CA HIS A 165 -20.65 28.12 -1.50
C HIS A 165 -21.38 28.26 -2.85
N CYS A 166 -21.64 27.17 -3.57
CA CYS A 166 -22.40 27.20 -4.82
C CYS A 166 -23.87 27.59 -4.60
N PHE A 167 -24.48 27.25 -3.45
CA PHE A 167 -25.84 27.66 -3.14
C PHE A 167 -25.94 29.14 -2.73
N CYS A 168 -24.88 29.70 -2.14
CA CYS A 168 -24.79 31.12 -1.81
C CYS A 168 -24.33 32.00 -3.00
N HIS A 169 -23.77 31.41 -4.06
CA HIS A 169 -23.36 32.12 -5.27
C HIS A 169 -24.47 32.11 -6.34
N ASN A 170 -25.67 32.55 -5.95
CA ASN A 170 -26.62 33.20 -6.86
C ASN A 170 -26.19 34.66 -7.13
N SER A 171 -24.88 34.92 -7.16
CA SER A 171 -24.39 36.18 -7.69
C SER A 171 -24.66 36.14 -9.18
N LYS A 172 -25.49 37.08 -9.67
CA LYS A 172 -25.43 37.50 -11.07
C LYS A 172 -23.97 37.48 -11.50
N LEU A 173 -23.63 36.62 -12.46
CA LEU A 173 -22.37 36.72 -13.20
C LEU A 173 -22.32 38.15 -13.73
N ASP A 174 -21.45 38.97 -13.14
CA ASP A 174 -21.33 40.37 -13.53
C ASP A 174 -20.46 40.41 -14.79
N TYR A 175 -21.07 40.00 -15.92
CA TYR A 175 -20.46 39.97 -17.24
C TYR A 175 -19.85 41.33 -17.60
N SER A 176 -20.33 42.41 -17.00
CA SER A 176 -19.77 43.75 -17.12
C SER A 176 -18.28 43.79 -16.73
N SER A 177 -17.88 43.08 -15.66
CA SER A 177 -16.53 43.12 -15.12
C SER A 177 -15.53 42.27 -15.92
N GLU A 178 -15.96 41.11 -16.43
CA GLU A 178 -15.13 40.29 -17.32
C GLU A 178 -14.97 40.94 -18.69
N THR A 179 -16.05 41.51 -19.24
CA THR A 179 -16.00 42.20 -20.53
C THR A 179 -15.15 43.47 -20.45
N LEU A 180 -15.22 44.21 -19.34
CA LEU A 180 -14.39 45.39 -19.14
C LEU A 180 -12.91 45.03 -18.93
N ARG A 181 -12.61 43.91 -18.27
CA ARG A 181 -11.24 43.38 -18.15
C ARG A 181 -10.67 42.95 -19.50
N SER A 182 -11.46 42.27 -20.35
CA SER A 182 -10.98 41.85 -21.67
C SER A 182 -10.74 43.04 -22.60
N ILE A 183 -11.62 44.06 -22.57
CA ILE A 183 -11.44 45.31 -23.31
C ILE A 183 -10.19 46.05 -22.83
N LEU A 184 -9.96 46.17 -21.51
CA LEU A 184 -8.77 46.83 -20.96
C LEU A 184 -7.48 46.09 -21.32
N ALA A 185 -7.50 44.75 -21.28
CA ALA A 185 -6.37 43.91 -21.68
C ALA A 185 -6.02 44.10 -23.16
N GLU A 186 -7.03 44.18 -24.03
CA GLU A 186 -6.83 44.42 -25.45
C GLU A 186 -6.27 45.83 -25.72
N GLN A 187 -6.77 46.85 -25.02
CA GLN A 187 -6.25 48.21 -25.12
C GLN A 187 -4.79 48.33 -24.64
N THR A 188 -4.43 47.64 -23.55
CA THR A 188 -3.04 47.63 -23.06
C THR A 188 -2.11 46.93 -24.05
N LYS A 189 -2.54 45.80 -24.64
CA LYS A 189 -1.78 45.10 -25.67
C LYS A 189 -1.53 45.96 -26.91
N LYS A 190 -2.56 46.69 -27.40
CA LYS A 190 -2.41 47.63 -28.51
C LYS A 190 -1.44 48.78 -28.19
N ARG A 191 -1.48 49.32 -26.97
CA ARG A 191 -0.53 50.37 -26.53
C ARG A 191 0.91 49.87 -26.46
N GLN A 192 1.14 48.63 -26.04
CA GLN A 192 2.47 48.01 -26.04
C GLN A 192 3.00 47.79 -27.45
N MET A 193 2.19 47.26 -28.37
CA MET A 193 2.60 47.10 -29.78
C MET A 193 2.97 48.44 -30.43
N ASN A 194 2.17 49.50 -30.20
CA ASN A 194 2.48 50.83 -30.73
C ASN A 194 3.71 51.49 -30.09
N ARG A 195 4.11 51.09 -28.88
CA ARG A 195 5.38 51.53 -28.26
C ARG A 195 6.59 50.78 -28.83
N ASN A 196 6.43 49.52 -29.24
CA ASN A 196 7.53 48.73 -29.79
C ASN A 196 7.79 49.01 -31.29
N ASN A 197 6.84 49.64 -31.98
CA ASN A 197 6.96 50.04 -33.39
C ASN A 197 7.41 51.50 -33.60
N LYS A 198 7.81 52.18 -32.51
CA LYS A 198 8.48 53.49 -32.55
C LYS A 198 9.93 53.31 -32.10
#